data_AF-A0ABD0N1W8-F1
#
_entry.id   AF-A0ABD0N1W8-F1
#
_cell.length_a   1.000
_cell.length_b   1.000
_cell.length_c   1.000
_cell.angle_alpha   90.00
_cell.angle_beta   90.00
_cell.angle_gamma   90.00
#
_symmetry.space_group_name_H-M   'P 1'
#
loop_
_entity.id
_entity.type
_entity.pdbx_description
1 polymer ?
#
loop_
_entity_poly.entity_id
_entity_poly.type
_entity_poly.pdbx_seq_one_letter_code
_entity_poly.pdbx_strand_id
1 'polypeptide(L)' 'PENTGIFLQQWDAQVRPYIEMIDYMRRIGIEKELALPSIAVVGDQSSGKSSVLEALSGVALPRGS' A
#
# COMPACT_ATOMS: atom_id res chain seq x y z
N PRO A 1 22.33 0.66 12.26
CA PRO A 1 22.82 1.31 11.02
C PRO A 1 23.05 0.31 9.87
N GLU A 2 23.76 -0.80 10.11
CA GLU A 2 24.01 -1.84 9.09
C GLU A 2 22.80 -2.76 8.84
N ASN A 3 22.09 -3.16 9.90
CA ASN A 3 20.93 -4.07 9.79
C ASN A 3 19.77 -3.51 8.95
N THR A 4 19.60 -2.19 8.91
CA THR A 4 18.58 -1.54 8.09
C THR A 4 18.89 -1.69 6.59
N GLY A 5 20.17 -1.61 6.21
CA GLY A 5 20.58 -1.79 4.81
C GLY A 5 20.32 -3.21 4.30
N ILE A 6 20.60 -4.22 5.14
CA ILE A 6 20.36 -5.63 4.81
C ILE A 6 18.86 -5.90 4.63
N PHE A 7 18.02 -5.38 5.54
CA PHE A 7 16.57 -5.52 5.44
C PHE A 7 16.01 -4.89 4.16
N LEU A 8 16.43 -3.66 3.82
CA LEU A 8 15.96 -2.97 2.62
C LEU A 8 16.39 -3.70 1.35
N GLN A 9 17.61 -4.22 1.30
CA GLN A 9 18.07 -5.01 0.16
C GLN A 9 17.26 -6.29 -0.02
N GLN A 10 16.92 -6.98 1.08
CA GLN A 10 16.04 -8.15 1.04
C GLN A 10 14.62 -7.79 0.62
N TRP A 11 14.08 -6.68 1.12
CA TRP A 11 12.77 -6.16 0.75
C TRP A 11 12.68 -5.86 -0.75
N ASP A 12 13.66 -5.12 -1.28
CA ASP A 12 13.70 -4.77 -2.71
C ASP A 12 13.84 -6.00 -3.61
N ALA A 13 14.62 -7.00 -3.18
CA ALA A 13 14.83 -8.21 -3.97
C ALA A 13 13.66 -9.20 -3.89
N GLN A 14 12.97 -9.30 -2.75
CA GLN A 14 12.03 -10.39 -2.48
C GLN A 14 10.57 -9.95 -2.34
N VAL A 15 10.29 -8.72 -1.91
CA VAL A 15 8.91 -8.27 -1.63
C VAL A 15 8.41 -7.30 -2.68
N ARG A 16 9.22 -6.28 -2.99
CA ARG A 16 8.88 -5.21 -3.92
C ARG A 16 8.42 -5.70 -5.31
N PRO A 17 9.04 -6.72 -5.95
CA PRO A 17 8.62 -7.16 -7.27
C PRO A 17 7.17 -7.66 -7.33
N TYR A 18 6.68 -8.27 -6.24
CA TYR A 18 5.29 -8.73 -6.17
C TYR A 18 4.30 -7.56 -6.08
N ILE A 19 4.62 -6.53 -5.29
CA ILE A 19 3.79 -5.32 -5.17
C ILE A 19 3.75 -4.59 -6.52
N GLU A 20 4.92 -4.40 -7.15
CA GLU A 20 5.03 -3.75 -8.45
C GLU A 20 4.28 -4.50 -9.56
N MET A 21 4.29 -5.83 -9.53
CA MET A 21 3.52 -6.64 -10.48
C MET A 21 2.01 -6.42 -10.32
N ILE A 22 1.49 -6.46 -9.09
CA ILE A 22 0.05 -6.20 -8.84
C ILE A 22 -0.33 -4.79 -9.27
N ASP A 23 0.51 -3.79 -8.99
CA ASP A 23 0.28 -2.41 -9.43
C ASP A 23 0.31 -2.28 -10.96
N TYR A 24 1.22 -2.98 -11.62
CA TYR A 24 1.29 -3.00 -13.08
C TYR A 24 0.02 -3.61 -13.68
N MET A 25 -0.41 -4.78 -13.20
CA MET A 25 -1.64 -5.45 -13.65
C MET A 25 -2.87 -4.54 -13.48
N ARG A 26 -2.97 -3.85 -12.34
CA ARG A 26 -4.02 -2.86 -12.07
C ARG A 26 -3.99 -1.71 -13.09
N ARG A 27 -2.81 -1.13 -13.35
CA ARG A 27 -2.63 -0.02 -14.29
C ARG A 27 -3.04 -0.37 -15.72
N ILE A 28 -2.83 -1.60 -16.17
CA ILE A 28 -3.24 -2.06 -17.50
C ILE A 28 -4.69 -2.57 -17.56
N GLY A 29 -5.42 -2.52 -16.43
CA GLY A 29 -6.86 -2.81 -16.39
C GLY A 29 -7.23 -4.28 -16.23
N ILE A 30 -6.28 -5.16 -15.89
CA ILE A 30 -6.54 -6.60 -15.66
C ILE A 30 -7.60 -6.83 -14.57
N GLU A 31 -7.69 -5.93 -13.59
CA GLU A 31 -8.63 -6.05 -12.47
C GLU A 31 -10.12 -6.13 -12.86
N LYS A 32 -10.45 -5.78 -14.11
CA LYS A 32 -11.80 -5.89 -14.68
C LYS A 32 -12.18 -7.34 -15.04
N GLU A 33 -11.18 -8.16 -15.36
CA GLU A 33 -11.36 -9.54 -15.79
C GLU A 33 -10.92 -10.55 -14.73
N LEU A 34 -9.95 -10.16 -13.88
CA LEU A 34 -9.41 -10.99 -12.82
C LEU A 34 -9.25 -10.19 -11.53
N ALA A 35 -9.81 -10.67 -10.42
CA ALA A 35 -9.59 -10.05 -9.12
C ALA A 35 -8.09 -10.03 -8.76
N LEU A 36 -7.56 -8.84 -8.47
CA LEU A 36 -6.19 -8.66 -8.01
C LEU A 36 -6.12 -8.60 -6.47
N PRO A 37 -5.05 -9.10 -5.85
CA PRO A 37 -4.79 -8.90 -4.42
C PRO A 37 -4.88 -7.41 -4.02
N SER A 38 -5.59 -7.15 -2.92
CA SER A 38 -5.75 -5.81 -2.35
C SER A 38 -6.01 -5.91 -0.85
N ILE A 39 -5.67 -4.85 -0.12
CA ILE A 39 -6.03 -4.68 1.29
C ILE A 39 -7.00 -3.50 1.35
N ALA A 40 -8.25 -3.77 1.70
CA ALA A 40 -9.26 -2.74 1.88
C ALA A 40 -9.27 -2.24 3.32
N VAL A 41 -9.25 -0.92 3.51
CA VAL A 41 -9.40 -0.28 4.82
C VAL A 41 -10.86 0.09 5.02
N VAL A 42 -11.51 -0.52 6.00
CA VAL A 42 -12.94 -0.36 6.28
C VAL A 42 -13.18 0.02 7.75
N GLY A 43 -14.23 0.79 8.00
CA GLY A 43 -14.65 1.17 9.34
C GLY A 43 -15.61 2.36 9.34
N ASP A 44 -16.38 2.48 10.42
CA ASP A 44 -17.44 3.47 10.60
C ASP A 44 -16.94 4.93 10.49
N GLN A 45 -17.87 5.88 10.38
CA GLN A 45 -17.52 7.30 10.42
C GLN A 45 -16.76 7.61 11.72
N SER A 46 -15.68 8.39 11.61
CA SER A 46 -14.84 8.79 12.75
C SER A 46 -14.09 7.66 13.47
N SER A 47 -14.01 6.46 12.89
CA SER A 47 -13.24 5.33 13.46
C SER A 47 -11.71 5.49 13.42
N GLY A 48 -11.20 6.60 12.88
CA GLY A 48 -9.76 6.88 12.77
C GLY A 48 -9.06 6.27 11.55
N LYS A 49 -9.79 5.69 10.59
CA LYS A 49 -9.23 5.14 9.33
C LYS A 49 -8.26 6.10 8.61
N SER A 50 -8.60 7.38 8.48
CA SER A 50 -7.72 8.38 7.86
C SER A 50 -6.48 8.65 8.71
N SER A 51 -6.63 8.77 10.03
CA SER A 51 -5.50 9.00 10.95
C SER A 51 -4.48 7.87 10.93
N VAL A 52 -4.92 6.62 10.81
CA VAL A 52 -4.02 5.46 10.66
C VAL A 52 -3.26 5.53 9.34
N LEU A 53 -3.93 5.85 8.23
CA LEU A 53 -3.29 5.98 6.92
C LEU A 53 -2.30 7.16 6.87
N GLU A 54 -2.59 8.27 7.55
CA GLU A 54 -1.66 9.39 7.70
C GLU A 54 -0.40 8.97 8.46
N ALA A 55 -0.56 8.23 9.56
CA ALA A 55 0.57 7.74 10.35
C ALA A 55 1.44 6.73 9.57
N LEU A 56 0.85 5.87 8.75
CA LEU A 56 1.57 4.89 7.93
C LEU A 56 2.25 5.53 6.71
N SER A 57 1.58 6.47 6.05
CA SER A 57 2.10 7.11 4.83
C SER A 57 3.06 8.27 5.12
N GLY A 58 2.99 8.85 6.31
CA GLY A 58 3.71 10.08 6.66
C GLY A 58 3.17 11.33 5.94
N VAL A 59 2.00 11.23 5.29
CA VAL A 59 1.38 12.32 4.52
C VAL A 59 0.00 12.62 5.08
N ALA A 60 -0.35 13.91 5.20
CA ALA A 60 -1.68 14.34 5.60
C ALA A 60 -2.70 14.05 4.47
N LEU A 61 -3.83 13.44 4.82
CA LEU A 61 -4.87 13.13 3.86
C LEU A 61 -5.86 14.31 3.74
N PRO A 62 -6.47 14.50 2.56
CA PRO A 62 -7.50 15.51 2.39
C PRO A 62 -8.65 15.32 3.39
N ARG A 63 -9.06 16.40 4.05
CA ARG A 63 -10.26 16.43 4.89
C ARG A 63 -11.42 16.97 4.05
N GLY A 64 -12.59 16.36 4.19
CA GLY A 64 -13.81 16.89 3.56
C GLY A 64 -14.16 18.26 4.14
N SER A 65 -14.44 19.23 3.27
CA SER A 65 -15.15 20.46 3.62
C SER A 65 -16.65 20.22 3.71
#